data_AF-A0A1Y5D9F9-F1
#
_entry.id   AF-A0A1Y5D9F9-F1
#
_cell.length_a   1.000
_cell.length_b   1.000
_cell.length_c   1.000
_cell.angle_alpha   90.00
_cell.angle_beta   90.00
_cell.angle_gamma   90.00
#
_symmetry.space_group_name_H-M   'P 1'
#
loop_
_entity.id
_entity.type
_entity.pdbx_description
1 polymer ?
#
loop_
_entity_poly.entity_id
_entity_poly.type
_entity_poly.pdbx_seq_one_letter_code
_entity_poly.pdbx_strand_id
1 'polypeptide(L)'
;MSLAVVYARAKVGIDAPLVHVETHLSNGLPAFSIVGLPETAVKESKDRVRSAILNSNFEFPASRITVNLAPADLPKEGGRFDLAIALGILAASGQIPSKPLDQYEFLGELALTGALRKVDGVIPAALVAGKAGRQLILPTCNQQEASLTCGNHLIANHLLQVCAHLCGEGGLDHAPPLEPQTETYQGPDLAQVKGQQHAKRALEITA
;
A
#
# COMPACT_ATOMS: atom_id res chain seq x y z
N MET A 1 -7.51 15.59 17.13
CA MET A 1 -6.92 16.49 16.12
C MET A 1 -7.68 16.25 14.83
N SER A 2 -8.06 17.31 14.09
CA SER A 2 -8.80 17.18 12.83
C SER A 2 -7.91 16.89 11.61
N LEU A 3 -6.61 16.72 11.82
CA LEU A 3 -5.61 16.37 10.81
C LEU A 3 -5.00 15.01 11.17
N ALA A 4 -4.90 14.13 10.18
CA ALA A 4 -4.14 12.89 10.24
C ALA A 4 -3.23 12.77 9.03
N VAL A 5 -2.06 12.15 9.23
CA VAL A 5 -1.09 11.87 8.16
C VAL A 5 -0.88 10.37 8.12
N VAL A 6 -0.99 9.79 6.93
CA VAL A 6 -0.75 8.37 6.66
C VAL A 6 0.28 8.25 5.56
N TYR A 7 1.22 7.32 5.70
CA TYR A 7 2.28 7.11 4.71
C TYR A 7 1.86 6.03 3.70
N ALA A 8 2.10 6.31 2.42
CA ALA A 8 1.91 5.38 1.31
C ALA A 8 3.08 5.50 0.33
N ARG A 9 3.06 4.71 -0.74
CA ARG A 9 4.12 4.71 -1.77
C ARG A 9 3.53 4.80 -3.17
N ALA A 10 4.04 5.71 -3.99
CA ALA A 10 3.72 5.76 -5.42
C ALA A 10 4.48 4.65 -6.18
N LYS A 11 4.10 4.41 -7.43
CA LYS A 11 4.82 3.51 -8.36
C LYS A 11 5.42 4.37 -9.47
N VAL A 12 6.74 4.38 -9.57
CA VAL A 12 7.48 5.11 -10.61
C VAL A 12 8.53 4.18 -11.19
N GLY A 13 8.16 3.42 -12.23
CA GLY A 13 9.04 2.38 -12.79
C GLY A 13 9.43 1.35 -11.73
N ILE A 14 10.71 1.27 -11.40
CA ILE A 14 11.27 0.40 -10.36
C ILE A 14 11.36 1.07 -8.98
N ASP A 15 11.02 2.35 -8.89
CA ASP A 15 11.07 3.13 -7.65
C ASP A 15 9.70 3.20 -6.97
N ALA A 16 9.76 3.37 -5.64
CA ALA A 16 8.60 3.57 -4.79
C ALA A 16 8.79 4.81 -3.89
N PRO A 17 8.62 6.02 -4.45
CA PRO A 17 8.77 7.25 -3.68
C PRO A 17 7.65 7.41 -2.64
N LEU A 18 7.99 8.04 -1.52
CA LEU A 18 7.06 8.25 -0.39
C LEU A 18 5.95 9.23 -0.78
N VAL A 19 4.72 8.89 -0.39
CA VAL A 19 3.56 9.75 -0.49
C VAL A 19 2.96 9.95 0.89
N HIS A 20 2.77 11.21 1.27
CA HIS A 20 2.01 11.62 2.43
C HIS A 20 0.54 11.76 2.03
N VAL A 21 -0.32 11.03 2.72
CA VAL A 21 -1.77 11.13 2.63
C VAL A 21 -2.24 11.93 3.84
N GLU A 22 -2.45 13.21 3.64
CA GLU A 22 -2.85 14.14 4.69
C GLU A 22 -4.36 14.34 4.62
N THR A 23 -5.08 13.94 5.66
CA THR A 23 -6.53 14.06 5.74
C THR A 23 -6.90 15.12 6.76
N HIS A 24 -7.61 16.15 6.32
CA HIS A 24 -8.12 17.22 7.16
C HIS A 24 -9.65 17.24 7.16
N LEU A 25 -10.23 17.27 8.35
CA LEU A 25 -11.66 17.45 8.58
C LEU A 25 -11.92 18.90 9.02
N SER A 26 -12.83 19.56 8.32
CA SER A 26 -13.22 20.95 8.61
C SER A 26 -14.73 21.08 8.75
N ASN A 27 -15.16 22.05 9.57
CA ASN A 27 -16.57 22.37 9.72
C ASN A 27 -17.14 22.91 8.39
N GLY A 28 -18.40 22.58 8.11
CA GLY A 28 -19.11 23.02 6.91
C GLY A 28 -19.97 21.92 6.31
N LEU A 29 -20.56 22.21 5.15
CA LEU A 29 -21.37 21.24 4.42
C LEU A 29 -20.54 19.99 4.05
N PRO A 30 -21.11 18.77 4.13
CA PRO A 30 -20.43 17.55 3.75
C PRO A 30 -19.90 17.60 2.33
N ALA A 31 -18.58 17.49 2.19
CA ALA A 31 -17.91 17.48 0.90
C ALA A 31 -16.64 16.64 1.00
N PHE A 32 -16.30 15.89 -0.05
CA PHE A 32 -15.06 15.10 -0.10
C PHE A 32 -14.23 15.51 -1.32
N SER A 33 -13.03 16.02 -1.06
CA SER A 33 -12.06 16.47 -2.06
C SER A 33 -10.72 15.73 -1.90
N ILE A 34 -10.12 15.35 -3.04
CA ILE A 34 -8.76 14.80 -3.11
C ILE A 34 -7.94 15.75 -3.98
N VAL A 35 -6.81 16.23 -3.45
CA VAL A 35 -5.90 17.19 -4.08
C VAL A 35 -4.47 16.60 -4.18
N GLY A 36 -3.59 17.23 -4.96
CA GLY A 36 -2.24 16.71 -5.24
C GLY A 36 -2.08 16.13 -6.65
N LEU A 37 -2.85 16.64 -7.62
CA LEU A 37 -2.91 16.17 -9.01
C LEU A 37 -3.19 14.66 -9.17
N PRO A 38 -4.22 14.11 -8.51
CA PRO A 38 -4.59 12.71 -8.69
C PRO A 38 -5.17 12.48 -10.10
N GLU A 39 -4.88 11.32 -10.67
CA GLU A 39 -5.59 10.84 -11.85
C GLU A 39 -7.06 10.54 -11.57
N THR A 40 -7.85 10.37 -12.62
CA THR A 40 -9.29 10.09 -12.53
C THR A 40 -9.60 8.88 -11.64
N ALA A 41 -8.83 7.79 -11.76
CA ALA A 41 -9.03 6.59 -10.95
C ALA A 41 -8.87 6.82 -9.44
N VAL A 42 -7.99 7.75 -9.04
CA VAL A 42 -7.81 8.18 -7.65
C VAL A 42 -8.92 9.14 -7.21
N LYS A 43 -9.45 9.96 -8.12
CA LYS A 43 -10.64 10.79 -7.82
C LYS A 43 -11.88 9.92 -7.58
N GLU A 44 -11.99 8.78 -8.26
CA GLU A 44 -13.04 7.78 -8.07
C GLU A 44 -12.88 6.99 -6.77
N SER A 45 -11.72 7.05 -6.10
CA SER A 45 -11.52 6.47 -4.78
C SER A 45 -12.50 7.03 -3.74
N LYS A 46 -13.11 8.19 -3.99
CA LYS A 46 -14.07 8.79 -3.05
C LYS A 46 -15.24 7.87 -2.72
N ASP A 47 -15.84 7.29 -3.74
CA ASP A 47 -17.00 6.40 -3.57
C ASP A 47 -16.55 5.07 -2.97
N ARG A 48 -15.41 4.53 -3.43
CA ARG A 48 -14.82 3.30 -2.87
C ARG A 48 -14.52 3.41 -1.39
N VAL A 49 -13.80 4.45 -0.99
CA VAL A 49 -13.42 4.70 0.41
C VAL A 49 -14.66 4.94 1.26
N ARG A 50 -15.61 5.75 0.80
CA ARG A 50 -16.85 6.00 1.54
C ARG A 50 -17.62 4.70 1.78
N SER A 51 -17.87 3.92 0.74
CA SER A 51 -18.58 2.64 0.88
C SER A 51 -17.81 1.65 1.75
N ALA A 52 -16.49 1.56 1.60
CA ALA A 52 -15.65 0.68 2.40
C ALA A 52 -15.73 0.99 3.90
N ILE A 53 -15.68 2.29 4.26
CA ILE A 53 -15.83 2.75 5.66
C ILE A 53 -17.20 2.35 6.21
N LEU A 54 -18.27 2.67 5.50
CA LEU A 54 -19.65 2.38 5.94
C LEU A 54 -19.91 0.87 6.06
N ASN A 55 -19.46 0.07 5.09
CA ASN A 55 -19.61 -1.39 5.12
C ASN A 55 -18.66 -2.08 6.11
N SER A 56 -17.68 -1.34 6.65
CA SER A 56 -16.82 -1.78 7.75
C SER A 56 -17.33 -1.34 9.12
N ASN A 57 -18.61 -0.94 9.24
CA ASN A 57 -19.24 -0.49 10.48
C ASN A 57 -18.57 0.75 11.13
N PHE A 58 -17.87 1.55 10.34
CA PHE A 58 -17.36 2.85 10.78
C PHE A 58 -18.27 3.97 10.29
N GLU A 59 -18.19 5.12 10.95
CA GLU A 59 -18.92 6.31 10.53
C GLU A 59 -18.14 7.06 9.45
N PHE A 60 -18.83 7.46 8.38
CA PHE A 60 -18.24 8.40 7.42
C PHE A 60 -18.56 9.84 7.86
N PRO A 61 -17.56 10.68 8.21
CA PRO A 61 -17.83 11.99 8.82
C PRO A 61 -18.70 12.90 7.96
N ALA A 62 -19.77 13.45 8.55
CA ALA A 62 -20.64 14.45 7.92
C ALA A 62 -20.01 15.86 7.97
N SER A 63 -18.77 15.99 7.50
CA SER A 63 -17.99 17.23 7.50
C SER A 63 -17.30 17.45 6.14
N ARG A 64 -16.62 18.59 5.99
CA ARG A 64 -15.81 18.84 4.79
C ARG A 64 -14.45 18.17 4.94
N ILE A 65 -14.23 17.15 4.12
CA ILE A 65 -13.03 16.31 4.05
C ILE A 65 -12.15 16.75 2.89
N THR A 66 -10.89 17.05 3.21
CA THR A 66 -9.84 17.29 2.21
C THR A 66 -8.70 16.33 2.43
N VAL A 67 -8.38 15.58 1.39
CA VAL A 67 -7.27 14.64 1.35
C VAL A 67 -6.22 15.19 0.39
N ASN A 68 -5.04 15.50 0.90
CA ASN A 68 -3.90 15.93 0.09
C ASN A 68 -2.93 14.78 -0.09
N LEU A 69 -2.58 14.50 -1.34
CA LEU A 69 -1.56 13.51 -1.69
C LEU A 69 -0.28 14.27 -2.07
N ALA A 70 0.70 14.28 -1.17
CA ALA A 70 1.97 14.97 -1.36
C ALA A 70 3.14 13.98 -1.53
N PRO A 71 4.16 14.28 -2.34
CA PRO A 71 4.34 15.50 -3.12
C PRO A 71 3.58 15.46 -4.47
N ALA A 72 3.19 16.62 -5.00
CA ALA A 72 2.26 16.75 -6.13
C ALA A 72 2.84 16.34 -7.50
N ASP A 73 4.16 16.28 -7.62
CA ASP A 73 4.96 15.95 -8.82
C ASP A 73 5.01 14.45 -9.15
N LEU A 74 4.70 13.58 -8.18
CA LEU A 74 4.69 12.14 -8.41
C LEU A 74 3.41 11.67 -9.10
N PRO A 75 3.47 10.66 -10.00
CA PRO A 75 2.27 10.06 -10.56
C PRO A 75 1.49 9.32 -9.47
N LYS A 76 0.20 9.61 -9.38
CA LYS A 76 -0.74 9.03 -8.39
C LYS A 76 -1.87 8.36 -9.13
N GLU A 77 -1.65 7.09 -9.44
CA GLU A 77 -2.51 6.28 -10.30
C GLU A 77 -3.10 5.09 -9.54
N GLY A 78 -4.29 4.66 -9.97
CA GLY A 78 -4.97 3.46 -9.47
C GLY A 78 -5.51 3.56 -8.03
N GLY A 79 -6.04 2.45 -7.51
CA GLY A 79 -6.67 2.38 -6.19
C GLY A 79 -5.71 2.22 -5.01
N ARG A 80 -4.39 2.21 -5.20
CA ARG A 80 -3.41 1.84 -4.15
C ARG A 80 -3.45 2.69 -2.87
N PHE A 81 -3.96 3.91 -2.98
CA PHE A 81 -4.04 4.87 -1.90
C PHE A 81 -5.34 4.74 -1.10
N ASP A 82 -6.31 3.96 -1.56
CA ASP A 82 -7.65 3.86 -0.95
C ASP A 82 -7.56 3.49 0.54
N LEU A 83 -6.71 2.50 0.88
CA LEU A 83 -6.47 2.12 2.27
C LEU A 83 -5.93 3.28 3.12
N ALA A 84 -4.88 3.95 2.64
CA ALA A 84 -4.26 5.06 3.35
C ALA A 84 -5.24 6.24 3.54
N ILE A 85 -6.05 6.54 2.52
CA ILE A 85 -7.08 7.56 2.56
C ILE A 85 -8.15 7.21 3.61
N ALA A 86 -8.64 5.97 3.61
CA ALA A 86 -9.64 5.52 4.57
C ALA A 86 -9.13 5.63 6.01
N LEU A 87 -7.91 5.16 6.27
CA LEU A 87 -7.27 5.26 7.58
C LEU A 87 -7.06 6.71 8.01
N GLY A 88 -6.67 7.59 7.09
CA GLY A 88 -6.54 9.03 7.36
C GLY A 88 -7.87 9.66 7.77
N ILE A 89 -8.99 9.29 7.12
CA ILE A 89 -10.33 9.76 7.50
C ILE A 89 -10.70 9.25 8.90
N LEU A 90 -10.54 7.95 9.16
CA LEU A 90 -10.86 7.35 10.44
C LEU A 90 -10.05 7.98 11.58
N ALA A 91 -8.75 8.17 11.37
CA ALA A 91 -7.87 8.79 12.37
C ALA A 91 -8.18 10.27 12.60
N ALA A 92 -8.45 11.04 11.54
CA ALA A 92 -8.82 12.46 11.67
C ALA A 92 -10.18 12.63 12.37
N SER A 93 -11.09 11.66 12.22
CA SER A 93 -12.37 11.61 12.95
C SER A 93 -12.26 11.05 14.37
N GLY A 94 -11.09 10.55 14.78
CA GLY A 94 -10.88 9.97 16.11
C GLY A 94 -11.45 8.56 16.29
N GLN A 95 -11.82 7.87 15.20
CA GLN A 95 -12.33 6.49 15.26
C GLN A 95 -11.23 5.44 15.42
N ILE A 96 -9.98 5.79 15.06
CA ILE A 96 -8.78 4.97 15.31
C ILE A 96 -7.67 5.84 15.91
N PRO A 97 -6.73 5.27 16.68
CA PRO A 97 -5.60 6.03 17.21
C PRO A 97 -4.66 6.47 16.10
N SER A 98 -4.21 7.73 16.15
CA SER A 98 -3.29 8.28 15.14
C SER A 98 -1.82 7.95 15.39
N LYS A 99 -1.40 7.78 16.65
CA LYS A 99 0.01 7.56 17.02
C LYS A 99 0.66 6.33 16.35
N PRO A 100 -0.02 5.18 16.20
CA PRO A 100 0.59 4.02 15.56
C PRO A 100 0.87 4.24 14.07
N LEU A 101 0.13 5.12 13.39
CA LEU A 101 0.23 5.33 11.94
C LEU A 101 1.64 5.75 11.49
N ASP A 102 2.40 6.43 12.35
CA ASP A 102 3.76 6.87 12.05
C ASP A 102 4.77 5.73 11.85
N GLN A 103 4.43 4.54 12.38
CA GLN A 103 5.26 3.34 12.32
C GLN A 103 4.98 2.49 11.07
N TYR A 104 3.95 2.85 10.30
CA TYR A 104 3.45 2.05 9.19
C TYR A 104 3.43 2.82 7.88
N GLU A 105 3.55 2.07 6.79
CA GLU A 105 3.18 2.49 5.45
C GLU A 105 2.06 1.58 4.95
N PHE A 106 1.12 2.12 4.18
CA PHE A 106 -0.09 1.42 3.79
C PHE A 106 -0.23 1.38 2.28
N LEU A 107 -0.51 0.19 1.75
CA LEU A 107 -0.85 -0.02 0.35
C LEU A 107 -2.09 -0.89 0.25
N GLY A 108 -2.99 -0.53 -0.66
CA GLY A 108 -4.15 -1.36 -0.94
C GLY A 108 -5.27 -0.59 -1.61
N GLU A 109 -5.89 -1.22 -2.61
CA GLU A 109 -7.19 -0.79 -3.13
C GLU A 109 -8.30 -1.33 -2.23
N LEU A 110 -9.35 -0.53 -2.02
CA LEU A 110 -10.52 -0.95 -1.27
C LEU A 110 -11.66 -1.30 -2.23
N ALA A 111 -12.22 -2.49 -2.06
CA ALA A 111 -13.53 -2.80 -2.59
C ALA A 111 -14.60 -2.02 -1.82
N LEU A 112 -15.80 -1.85 -2.41
CA LEU A 112 -16.94 -1.22 -1.75
C LEU A 112 -17.32 -1.90 -0.42
N THR A 113 -17.00 -3.19 -0.28
CA THR A 113 -17.26 -3.99 0.93
C THR A 113 -16.28 -3.72 2.06
N GLY A 114 -15.13 -3.07 1.81
CA GLY A 114 -14.03 -2.94 2.76
C GLY A 114 -12.90 -3.97 2.56
N ALA A 115 -13.07 -4.93 1.66
CA ALA A 115 -12.02 -5.90 1.32
C ALA A 115 -10.83 -5.22 0.62
N LEU A 116 -9.61 -5.62 0.97
CA LEU A 116 -8.38 -5.17 0.30
C LEU A 116 -8.17 -5.94 -1.00
N ARG A 117 -7.87 -5.21 -2.07
CA ARG A 117 -7.56 -5.73 -3.41
C ARG A 117 -6.10 -5.56 -3.75
N LYS A 118 -5.65 -6.39 -4.70
CA LYS A 118 -4.27 -6.43 -5.17
C LYS A 118 -3.85 -5.08 -5.72
N VAL A 119 -2.61 -4.69 -5.43
CA VAL A 119 -1.96 -3.51 -6.01
C VAL A 119 -0.65 -3.88 -6.68
N ASP A 120 -0.22 -3.11 -7.67
CA ASP A 120 1.06 -3.33 -8.35
C ASP A 120 2.24 -2.65 -7.65
N GLY A 121 3.46 -3.14 -7.92
CA GLY A 121 4.69 -2.49 -7.47
C GLY A 121 4.92 -2.63 -5.97
N VAL A 122 4.50 -3.76 -5.38
CA VAL A 122 4.68 -4.03 -3.96
C VAL A 122 6.14 -4.30 -3.61
N ILE A 123 6.88 -5.03 -4.46
CA ILE A 123 8.30 -5.34 -4.23
C ILE A 123 9.15 -4.08 -3.96
N PRO A 124 9.18 -3.06 -4.85
CA PRO A 124 9.98 -1.86 -4.59
C PRO A 124 9.47 -1.07 -3.38
N ALA A 125 8.16 -1.05 -3.12
CA ALA A 125 7.62 -0.39 -1.93
C ALA A 125 8.04 -1.09 -0.64
N ALA A 126 7.98 -2.42 -0.60
CA ALA A 126 8.40 -3.25 0.52
C ALA A 126 9.89 -3.06 0.85
N LEU A 127 10.76 -3.04 -0.18
CA LEU A 127 12.19 -2.79 -0.02
C LEU A 127 12.50 -1.41 0.57
N VAL A 128 11.80 -0.37 0.12
CA VAL A 128 12.08 1.01 0.56
C VAL A 128 11.42 1.33 1.90
N ALA A 129 10.23 0.77 2.20
CA ALA A 129 9.57 0.92 3.51
C ALA A 129 10.47 0.40 4.64
N GLY A 130 11.09 -0.78 4.45
CA GLY A 130 12.04 -1.33 5.41
C GLY A 130 13.25 -0.43 5.65
N LYS A 131 13.79 0.22 4.60
CA LYS A 131 14.89 1.20 4.72
C LYS A 131 14.48 2.47 5.47
N ALA A 132 13.21 2.85 5.43
CA ALA A 132 12.66 3.99 6.15
C ALA A 132 12.32 3.69 7.62
N GLY A 133 12.56 2.46 8.09
CA GLY A 133 12.27 2.04 9.46
C GLY A 133 10.78 1.88 9.77
N ARG A 134 9.93 1.77 8.75
CA ARG A 134 8.49 1.55 8.88
C ARG A 134 8.09 0.17 8.40
N GLN A 135 7.04 -0.38 9.01
CA GLN A 135 6.45 -1.65 8.57
C GLN A 135 5.43 -1.39 7.46
N LEU A 136 5.43 -2.21 6.42
CA LEU A 136 4.45 -2.11 5.34
C LEU A 136 3.24 -3.00 5.66
N ILE A 137 2.04 -2.43 5.64
CA ILE A 137 0.77 -3.15 5.65
C ILE A 137 0.22 -3.17 4.22
N LEU A 138 -0.05 -4.37 3.71
CA LEU A 138 -0.47 -4.59 2.32
C LEU A 138 -1.54 -5.70 2.20
N PRO A 139 -2.19 -5.85 1.04
CA PRO A 139 -3.22 -6.87 0.84
C PRO A 139 -2.65 -8.28 0.93
N THR A 140 -3.36 -9.23 1.55
CA THR A 140 -2.97 -10.65 1.57
C THR A 140 -2.72 -11.23 0.18
N CYS A 141 -3.42 -10.76 -0.85
CA CYS A 141 -3.18 -11.19 -2.24
C CYS A 141 -1.84 -10.73 -2.83
N ASN A 142 -1.15 -9.78 -2.18
CA ASN A 142 0.22 -9.37 -2.52
C ASN A 142 1.28 -10.07 -1.65
N GLN A 143 0.89 -11.00 -0.78
CA GLN A 143 1.79 -11.70 0.15
C GLN A 143 3.01 -12.30 -0.56
N GLN A 144 2.83 -13.03 -1.66
CA GLN A 144 3.94 -13.66 -2.39
C GLN A 144 4.99 -12.66 -2.87
N GLU A 145 4.57 -11.47 -3.33
CA GLU A 145 5.48 -10.41 -3.77
C GLU A 145 6.22 -9.79 -2.59
N ALA A 146 5.53 -9.57 -1.46
CA ALA A 146 6.16 -9.06 -0.23
C ALA A 146 7.16 -10.08 0.36
N SER A 147 6.85 -11.37 0.30
CA SER A 147 7.70 -12.48 0.77
C SER A 147 9.06 -12.58 0.06
N LEU A 148 9.19 -12.00 -1.15
CA LEU A 148 10.47 -11.93 -1.88
C LEU A 148 11.44 -10.90 -1.30
N THR A 149 10.98 -10.08 -0.36
CA THR A 149 11.79 -9.04 0.29
C THR A 149 12.09 -9.43 1.73
N CYS A 150 13.27 -9.05 2.23
CA CYS A 150 13.70 -9.40 3.59
C CYS A 150 13.03 -8.55 4.70
N GLY A 151 11.95 -7.83 4.39
CA GLY A 151 11.32 -6.90 5.32
C GLY A 151 10.22 -7.54 6.17
N ASN A 152 9.96 -6.92 7.32
CA ASN A 152 8.89 -7.34 8.22
C ASN A 152 7.57 -6.72 7.77
N HIS A 153 6.88 -7.39 6.86
CA HIS A 153 5.63 -6.91 6.25
C HIS A 153 4.41 -7.58 6.86
N LEU A 154 3.35 -6.80 7.06
CA LEU A 154 2.07 -7.25 7.58
C LEU A 154 1.06 -7.35 6.44
N ILE A 155 0.21 -8.37 6.51
CA ILE A 155 -0.82 -8.64 5.50
C ILE A 155 -2.21 -8.53 6.10
N ALA A 156 -3.13 -7.94 5.34
CA ALA A 156 -4.54 -7.82 5.71
C ALA A 156 -5.44 -8.09 4.51
N ASN A 157 -6.62 -8.66 4.74
CA ASN A 157 -7.62 -8.90 3.70
C ASN A 157 -8.78 -7.90 3.74
N HIS A 158 -8.93 -7.14 4.83
CA HIS A 158 -10.06 -6.24 5.07
C HIS A 158 -9.68 -5.01 5.89
N LEU A 159 -10.33 -3.86 5.64
CA LEU A 159 -10.12 -2.61 6.37
C LEU A 159 -10.27 -2.79 7.89
N LEU A 160 -11.31 -3.51 8.31
CA LEU A 160 -11.55 -3.91 9.70
C LEU A 160 -10.32 -4.53 10.39
N GLN A 161 -9.60 -5.44 9.72
CA GLN A 161 -8.42 -6.08 10.31
C GLN A 161 -7.31 -5.07 10.58
N VAL A 162 -7.10 -4.14 9.63
CA VAL A 162 -6.10 -3.08 9.77
C VAL A 162 -6.48 -2.14 10.93
N CYS A 163 -7.75 -1.75 11.02
CA CYS A 163 -8.22 -0.92 12.12
C CYS A 163 -8.09 -1.61 13.48
N ALA A 164 -8.47 -2.89 13.60
CA ALA A 164 -8.34 -3.67 14.83
C ALA A 164 -6.87 -3.76 15.29
N HIS A 165 -5.95 -3.97 14.36
CA HIS A 165 -4.51 -3.96 14.64
C HIS A 165 -4.02 -2.60 15.16
N LEU A 166 -4.46 -1.51 14.54
CA LEU A 166 -4.08 -0.17 14.99
C LEU A 166 -4.67 0.18 16.37
N CYS A 167 -5.86 -0.33 16.70
CA CYS A 167 -6.48 -0.19 18.02
C CYS A 167 -5.87 -1.12 19.10
N GLY A 168 -5.04 -2.09 18.72
CA GLY A 168 -4.47 -3.09 19.64
C GLY A 168 -5.45 -4.21 20.01
N GLU A 169 -6.53 -4.39 19.26
CA GLU A 169 -7.59 -5.38 19.49
C GLU A 169 -7.39 -6.67 18.66
N GLY A 170 -6.30 -6.76 17.91
CA GLY A 170 -5.91 -7.92 17.10
C GLY A 170 -4.52 -7.75 16.52
N GLY A 171 -3.93 -8.83 16.02
CA GLY A 171 -2.66 -8.79 15.28
C GLY A 171 -2.89 -9.07 13.81
N LEU A 172 -2.15 -8.38 12.93
CA LEU A 172 -2.02 -8.79 11.54
C LEU A 172 -0.97 -9.90 11.42
N ASP A 173 -1.20 -10.81 10.49
CA ASP A 173 -0.21 -11.81 10.13
C ASP A 173 0.95 -11.17 9.37
N HIS A 174 2.12 -11.80 9.49
CA HIS A 174 3.28 -11.44 8.69
C HIS A 174 3.25 -12.13 7.34
N ALA A 175 3.73 -11.44 6.29
CA ALA A 175 4.09 -12.12 5.06
C ALA A 175 5.25 -13.09 5.38
N PRO A 176 5.08 -14.41 5.22
CA PRO A 176 6.12 -15.37 5.52
C PRO A 176 7.28 -15.13 4.56
N PRO A 177 8.54 -15.21 5.02
CA PRO A 177 9.67 -15.16 4.11
C PRO A 177 9.54 -16.28 3.07
N LEU A 178 9.79 -15.97 1.81
CA LEU A 178 9.85 -17.02 0.80
C LEU A 178 11.13 -17.81 1.05
N GLU A 179 11.00 -19.07 1.48
CA GLU A 179 12.14 -19.97 1.43
C GLU A 179 12.50 -20.17 -0.04
N PRO A 180 13.77 -19.97 -0.44
CA PRO A 180 14.17 -20.26 -1.80
C PRO A 180 13.90 -21.75 -2.04
N GLN A 181 12.92 -22.05 -2.89
CA GLN A 181 12.78 -23.37 -3.44
C GLN A 181 14.01 -23.62 -4.31
N THR A 182 15.04 -24.23 -3.73
CA THR A 182 16.12 -24.84 -4.50
C THR A 182 15.55 -26.04 -5.22
N GLU A 183 14.79 -25.80 -6.28
CA GLU A 183 14.74 -26.76 -7.37
C GLU A 183 16.16 -26.81 -7.93
N THR A 184 16.89 -27.88 -7.58
CA THR A 184 18.18 -28.16 -8.20
C THR A 184 17.92 -28.37 -9.69
N TYR A 185 18.12 -27.33 -10.49
CA TYR A 185 18.03 -27.42 -11.94
C TYR A 185 19.09 -28.42 -12.40
N GLN A 186 18.67 -29.61 -12.83
CA GLN A 186 19.57 -30.67 -13.30
C GLN A 186 19.85 -30.59 -14.81
N GLY A 187 19.57 -29.44 -15.42
CA GLY A 187 19.81 -29.23 -16.85
C GLY A 187 21.19 -28.63 -17.17
N PRO A 188 21.46 -28.37 -18.45
CA PRO A 188 22.70 -27.73 -18.90
C PRO A 188 22.85 -26.31 -18.31
N ASP A 189 24.00 -26.01 -17.72
CA ASP A 189 24.29 -24.71 -17.11
C ASP A 189 25.17 -23.86 -18.05
N LEU A 190 24.82 -22.59 -18.25
CA LEU A 190 25.63 -21.63 -19.00
C LEU A 190 27.04 -21.48 -18.41
N ALA A 191 27.27 -21.77 -17.13
CA ALA A 191 28.60 -21.85 -16.54
C ALA A 191 29.51 -22.90 -17.21
N GLN A 192 28.95 -23.97 -17.78
CA GLN A 192 29.68 -25.03 -18.47
C GLN A 192 30.21 -24.60 -19.84
N VAL A 193 29.61 -23.57 -20.46
CA VAL A 193 30.07 -23.07 -21.76
C VAL A 193 31.35 -22.24 -21.56
N LYS A 194 32.48 -22.65 -22.14
CA LYS A 194 33.76 -21.95 -22.05
C LYS A 194 34.10 -21.25 -23.36
N GLY A 195 34.63 -20.03 -23.28
CA GLY A 195 35.16 -19.30 -24.45
C GLY A 195 34.12 -18.66 -25.39
N GLN A 196 32.82 -18.84 -25.17
CA GLN A 196 31.75 -18.33 -26.04
C GLN A 196 30.90 -17.24 -25.38
N GLN A 197 31.50 -16.07 -25.08
CA GLN A 197 30.79 -14.99 -24.37
C GLN A 197 29.60 -14.42 -25.15
N HIS A 198 29.72 -14.25 -26.47
CA HIS A 198 28.63 -13.73 -27.29
C HIS A 198 27.41 -14.66 -27.33
N ALA A 199 27.63 -15.98 -27.40
CA ALA A 199 26.54 -16.95 -27.38
C ALA A 199 25.83 -17.00 -26.02
N LYS A 200 26.59 -16.93 -24.90
CA LYS A 200 26.00 -16.80 -23.55
C LYS A 200 25.12 -15.57 -23.45
N ARG A 201 25.64 -14.42 -23.91
CA ARG A 201 24.92 -13.15 -23.83
C ARG A 201 23.65 -13.15 -24.69
N ALA A 202 23.69 -13.77 -25.87
CA ALA A 202 22.51 -13.91 -26.71
C ALA A 202 21.41 -14.70 -26.00
N LEU A 203 21.75 -15.83 -25.36
CA LEU A 203 20.81 -16.64 -24.58
C LEU A 203 20.24 -15.89 -23.36
N GLU A 204 21.06 -15.13 -22.63
CA GLU A 204 20.64 -14.32 -21.48
C GLU A 204 19.63 -13.22 -21.84
N ILE A 205 19.74 -12.61 -23.02
CA ILE A 205 18.83 -11.54 -23.45
C ILE A 205 17.48 -12.10 -23.90
N THR A 206 17.46 -13.35 -24.39
CA THR A 206 16.25 -14.00 -24.90
C THR A 206 15.48 -14.82 -23.87
N ALA A 207 16.07 -15.10 -22.71
CA ALA A 207 15.44 -15.78 -21.58
C ALA A 207 14.57 -14.80 -20.78
#